data_AF-A0A2D2H0N8-F1
#
_entry.id   AF-A0A2D2H0N8-F1
#
_cell.length_a   1.000
_cell.length_b   1.000
_cell.length_c   1.000
_cell.angle_alpha   90.00
_cell.angle_beta   90.00
_cell.angle_gamma   90.00
#
_symmetry.space_group_name_H-M   'P 1'
#
loop_
_entity.id
_entity.type
_entity.pdbx_description
1 polymer ?
#
loop_
_entity_poly.entity_id
_entity_poly.type
_entity_poly.pdbx_seq_one_letter_code
_entity_poly.pdbx_strand_id
1 'polypeptide(L)' 'MRPIERAVEGRDDAGSEVVRGYCAAVRSAITDDGRTPLSAPGLKLKGRLEAVAESLDRVQQKGAVPPRRRSRGCAG' A
#
# COMPACT_ATOMS: atom_id res chain seq x y z
N MET A 1 6.09 -15.62 -15.27
CA MET A 1 5.96 -15.20 -16.68
C MET A 1 7.02 -15.82 -17.60
N ARG A 2 8.31 -15.83 -17.23
CA ARG A 2 9.40 -16.31 -18.12
C ARG A 2 9.18 -17.66 -18.83
N PRO A 3 8.60 -18.70 -18.22
CA PRO A 3 8.32 -19.96 -18.93
C PRO A 3 7.34 -19.80 -20.10
N ILE A 4 6.36 -18.89 -19.99
CA ILE A 4 5.35 -18.63 -21.03
C ILE A 4 5.97 -17.82 -22.18
N GLU A 5 6.82 -16.84 -21.86
CA GLU A 5 7.55 -16.06 -22.87
C GLU A 5 8.51 -16.95 -23.69
N ARG A 6 9.18 -17.91 -23.03
CA ARG A 6 10.07 -18.87 -23.70
C ARG A 6 9.31 -19.84 -24.60
N ALA A 7 8.07 -20.19 -24.25
CA ALA A 7 7.25 -21.10 -25.05
C ALA A 7 6.83 -20.52 -26.41
N VAL A 8 6.86 -19.19 -26.57
CA VAL A 8 6.54 -18.50 -27.84
C VAL A 8 7.76 -17.89 -28.52
N GLU A 9 8.97 -18.14 -28.00
CA GLU A 9 10.21 -17.62 -28.57
C GLU A 9 10.51 -18.31 -29.91
N GLY A 10 10.92 -17.52 -30.92
CA GLY A 10 11.13 -18.02 -32.30
C GLY A 10 9.86 -18.34 -33.09
N ARG A 11 8.67 -18.10 -32.52
CA ARG A 11 7.39 -18.20 -33.23
C ARG A 11 6.89 -16.82 -33.63
N ASP A 12 6.42 -16.72 -34.88
CA ASP A 12 5.90 -15.50 -35.52
C ASP A 12 4.45 -15.64 -36.00
N ASP A 13 3.71 -16.62 -35.47
CA ASP A 13 2.27 -16.73 -35.71
C ASP A 13 1.49 -15.68 -34.90
N ALA A 14 0.27 -15.37 -35.35
CA ALA A 14 -0.60 -14.38 -34.70
C ALA A 14 -0.84 -14.66 -33.21
N GLY A 15 -0.87 -15.93 -32.78
CA GLY A 15 -1.00 -16.29 -31.38
C GLY A 15 0.23 -15.87 -30.55
N SER A 16 1.43 -15.97 -31.13
CA SER A 16 2.68 -15.58 -30.48
C SER A 16 2.78 -14.07 -30.30
N GLU A 17 2.25 -13.27 -31.22
CA GLU A 17 2.14 -11.81 -31.07
C GLU A 17 1.24 -11.42 -29.88
N VAL A 18 0.08 -12.06 -29.75
CA VAL A 18 -0.86 -11.82 -28.64
C VAL A 18 -0.22 -12.15 -27.29
N VAL A 19 0.50 -13.28 -27.18
CA VAL A 19 1.17 -13.69 -25.94
C VAL A 19 2.29 -12.71 -25.57
N ARG A 20 3.08 -12.24 -26.54
CA ARG A 20 4.14 -11.23 -26.29
C ARG A 20 3.54 -9.91 -25.83
N GLY A 21 2.46 -9.43 -26.46
CA GLY A 21 1.75 -8.22 -26.07
C GLY A 21 1.19 -8.31 -24.65
N TYR A 22 0.54 -9.43 -24.31
CA TYR A 22 0.04 -9.67 -22.96
C TYR A 22 1.16 -9.71 -21.91
N CYS A 23 2.28 -10.37 -22.23
CA CYS A 23 3.45 -10.42 -21.34
C CYS A 23 4.06 -9.02 -21.13
N ALA A 24 4.14 -8.20 -22.17
CA ALA A 24 4.60 -6.82 -22.07
C ALA A 24 3.66 -5.98 -21.19
N ALA A 25 2.34 -6.12 -21.35
CA ALA A 25 1.36 -5.38 -20.56
C ALA A 25 1.42 -5.75 -19.07
N VAL A 26 1.49 -7.04 -18.74
CA VAL A 26 1.61 -7.51 -17.35
C VAL A 26 2.95 -7.11 -16.74
N ARG A 27 4.05 -7.18 -17.50
CA ARG A 27 5.35 -6.69 -17.04
C ARG A 27 5.28 -5.20 -16.76
N SER A 28 4.70 -4.42 -17.68
CA SER A 28 4.46 -3.00 -17.50
C SER A 28 3.63 -2.74 -16.24
N ALA A 29 2.55 -3.47 -15.97
CA ALA A 29 1.78 -3.27 -14.74
C ALA A 29 2.54 -3.59 -13.44
N ILE A 30 3.52 -4.52 -13.52
CA ILE A 30 4.38 -4.88 -12.39
C ILE A 30 5.52 -3.87 -12.20
N THR A 31 6.07 -3.33 -13.30
CA THR A 31 7.21 -2.39 -13.29
C THR A 31 6.81 -0.92 -13.37
N ASP A 32 5.56 -0.62 -13.74
CA ASP A 32 4.86 0.64 -13.49
C ASP A 32 4.50 0.66 -12.00
N ASP A 33 5.54 0.66 -11.17
CA ASP A 33 5.42 0.76 -9.72
C ASP A 33 5.22 2.22 -9.25
N GLY A 34 4.97 3.13 -10.20
CA GLY A 34 4.62 4.52 -9.91
C GLY A 34 5.75 5.37 -9.35
N ARG A 35 7.00 5.19 -9.77
CA ARG A 35 8.10 6.08 -9.32
C ARG A 35 8.78 6.78 -10.51
N THR A 36 8.72 8.11 -10.70
CA THR A 36 8.25 9.25 -9.87
C THR A 36 7.71 10.41 -10.74
N PRO A 37 6.89 11.35 -10.19
CA PRO A 37 6.58 11.54 -8.77
C PRO A 37 5.10 11.26 -8.43
N LEU A 38 4.74 10.02 -8.07
CA LEU A 38 3.39 9.68 -7.58
C LEU A 38 3.47 8.61 -6.49
N SER A 39 3.69 9.06 -5.25
CA SER A 39 3.74 8.29 -4.00
C SER A 39 3.16 6.87 -4.01
N ALA A 40 4.04 5.87 -3.87
CA ALA A 40 3.70 4.47 -3.69
C ALA A 40 2.65 4.25 -2.57
N PRO A 41 1.45 3.72 -2.87
CA PRO A 41 0.37 3.54 -1.89
C PRO A 41 0.78 2.73 -0.66
N GLY A 42 1.66 1.73 -0.84
CA GLY A 42 2.21 0.93 0.26
C GLY A 42 3.04 1.75 1.25
N LEU A 43 3.83 2.72 0.77
CA LEU A 43 4.63 3.59 1.65
C LEU A 43 3.74 4.58 2.42
N LYS A 44 2.69 5.10 1.79
CA LYS A 44 1.67 5.92 2.46
C LYS A 44 0.95 5.12 3.55
N LEU A 45 0.57 3.88 3.25
CA LEU A 45 -0.10 3.01 4.21
C LEU A 45 0.81 2.70 5.41
N LYS A 46 2.08 2.36 5.17
CA LYS A 46 3.08 2.16 6.22
C LYS A 46 3.18 3.37 7.15
N GLY A 47 3.37 4.57 6.60
CA GLY A 47 3.50 5.78 7.41
C GLY A 47 2.26 6.07 8.27
N ARG A 48 1.05 5.79 7.76
CA ARG A 48 -0.18 5.92 8.55
C ARG A 48 -0.25 4.92 9.69
N LEU A 49 0.16 3.67 9.46
CA LEU A 49 0.17 2.64 10.50
C LEU A 49 1.21 2.95 11.58
N GLU A 50 2.37 3.47 11.22
CA GLU A 50 3.39 3.91 12.19
C GLU A 50 2.88 5.05 13.09
N ALA A 51 2.21 6.05 12.51
CA ALA A 51 1.62 7.14 13.29
C ALA A 51 0.50 6.68 14.24
N VAL A 52 -0.30 5.68 13.82
CA VAL A 52 -1.33 5.07 14.69
C VAL A 52 -0.68 4.31 15.84
N ALA A 53 0.35 3.50 15.57
CA ALA A 53 1.08 2.78 16.61
C ALA A 53 1.67 3.74 17.65
N GLU A 54 2.35 4.80 17.21
CA GLU A 54 2.92 5.80 18.11
C GLU A 54 1.84 6.51 18.94
N SER A 55 0.67 6.79 18.37
CA SER A 55 -0.44 7.38 19.10
C SER A 55 -0.97 6.45 20.20
N LEU A 56 -1.06 5.15 19.91
CA LEU A 56 -1.50 4.15 20.88
C LEU A 56 -0.48 4.00 22.02
N ASP A 57 0.82 3.97 21.69
CA ASP A 57 1.90 3.94 22.67
C ASP A 57 1.84 5.16 23.59
N ARG A 58 1.62 6.37 23.04
CA ARG A 58 1.46 7.59 23.85
C ARG A 58 0.23 7.53 24.77
N VAL A 59 -0.90 7.00 24.30
CA VAL A 59 -2.10 6.83 25.14
C VAL A 59 -1.84 5.83 26.26
N GLN A 60 -1.13 4.74 25.97
CA GLN A 60 -0.73 3.75 26.96
C GLN A 60 0.21 4.35 28.01
N GLN A 61 1.21 5.15 27.60
CA GLN A 61 2.15 5.82 28.50
C GLN A 61 1.48 6.91 29.36
N LYS A 62 0.47 7.61 28.83
CA LYS A 62 -0.27 8.64 29.57
C LYS A 62 -1.19 8.05 30.65
N GLY A 63 -1.43 6.74 30.64
CA GLY A 63 -2.44 6.07 31.45
C GLY A 63 -3.86 6.46 31.02
N ALA A 64 -4.86 5.66 31.43
CA ALA A 64 -6.25 5.98 31.15
C ALA A 64 -6.61 7.33 31.80
N VAL A 65 -6.72 8.40 31.02
CA VAL A 65 -7.24 9.67 31.52
C VAL A 65 -8.74 9.48 31.71
N PRO A 66 -9.27 9.46 32.95
CA PRO A 66 -10.71 9.37 33.13
C PRO A 66 -11.35 10.60 32.46
N PRO A 67 -12.52 10.45 31.81
CA PRO A 67 -13.20 11.59 31.22
C PRO A 67 -13.38 12.64 32.30
N ARG A 68 -12.95 13.89 32.04
CA ARG A 68 -13.13 15.00 32.98
C ARG A 68 -14.63 15.20 33.18
N ARG A 69 -15.16 14.61 34.24
CA ARG A 69 -16.54 14.82 34.70
C ARG A 69 -16.63 16.30 35.06
N ARG A 70 -17.19 17.13 34.17
CA ARG A 70 -17.59 18.49 34.55
C ARG A 70 -18.82 18.37 35.46
N SER A 71 -18.59 18.13 36.74
CA SER A 71 -19.60 18.44 37.76
C SER A 71 -19.57 19.95 37.99
N ARG A 72 -20.49 20.66 37.35
CA ARG A 72 -20.98 21.92 37.91
C ARG A 72 -21.81 21.54 39.14
N GLY A 73 -21.46 22.06 40.32
CA GLY A 73 -22.23 21.83 41.54
C GLY A 73 -21.59 22.41 42.80
N CYS A 74 -21.97 23.65 43.11
CA CYS A 74 -22.24 24.28 44.41
C CYS A 74 -21.32 24.02 45.63
N ALA A 75 -20.74 25.10 46.19
CA ALA A 75 -21.11 25.68 47.48
C ALA A 75 -20.11 26.79 47.90
N GLY A 76 -20.63 27.88 48.47
CA GLY A 76 -19.92 29.04 48.98
C GLY A 76 -20.82 30.25 48.94
#